data_AF-A0A2V4V4V2-F1
#
_entry.id   AF-A0A2V4V4V2-F1
#
_cell.length_a   1.000
_cell.length_b   1.000
_cell.length_c   1.000
_cell.angle_alpha   90.00
_cell.angle_beta   90.00
_cell.angle_gamma   90.00
#
_symmetry.space_group_name_H-M   'P 1'
#
loop_
_entity.id
_entity.type
_entity.pdbx_description
1 polymer ?
#
loop_
_entity_poly.entity_id
_entity_poly.type
_entity_poly.pdbx_seq_one_letter_code
_entity_poly.pdbx_strand_id
1 'polypeptide(L)'
;MSNSLVDFNLSFLNDGANTKPSSLTTTDTRFGVNGSVITSTWENNDISAGEVLEFKISLNDFNFKQDIYLFTELNTEQIDSINETITTDIKDIDYIPPNVSIQTGSNENQSVKIPLFKVDADGLGLTNVGLLPPAIPEQSIAAADNAMNKVTNYRGIYGALQNRMEHTLTNVGNSFENLTSSESRIRDADMAIEMMKFTQKNILSQAAQAMLAQANAQPQEILQLLK
;
A
#
# COMPACT_ATOMS: atom_id res chain seq x y z
N MET A 1 9.72 18.63 -26.81
CA MET A 1 10.15 17.27 -27.14
C MET A 1 9.20 16.77 -28.21
N SER A 2 9.73 16.28 -29.33
CA SER A 2 8.94 15.75 -30.44
C SER A 2 7.94 14.73 -29.91
N ASN A 3 6.64 15.01 -30.00
CA ASN A 3 5.60 14.00 -29.85
C ASN A 3 5.77 13.06 -31.05
N SER A 4 6.64 12.06 -30.88
CA SER A 4 6.63 10.87 -31.71
C SER A 4 5.21 10.33 -31.58
N LEU A 5 4.44 10.51 -32.65
CA LEU A 5 3.13 9.91 -32.80
C LEU A 5 3.28 8.43 -32.44
N VAL A 6 2.50 8.00 -31.46
CA VAL A 6 2.36 6.59 -31.16
C VAL A 6 1.80 5.95 -32.43
N ASP A 7 2.57 5.09 -33.08
CA ASP A 7 2.14 4.44 -34.32
C ASP A 7 1.07 3.40 -33.98
N PHE A 8 -0.20 3.79 -34.14
CA PHE A 8 -1.34 2.90 -34.02
C PHE A 8 -1.42 2.01 -35.26
N ASN A 9 -1.35 0.69 -35.06
CA ASN A 9 -1.46 -0.28 -36.15
C ASN A 9 -2.78 -1.04 -36.01
N LEU A 10 -3.71 -0.82 -36.95
CA LEU A 10 -4.99 -1.52 -37.03
C LEU A 10 -4.85 -2.69 -38.00
N SER A 11 -5.29 -3.88 -37.59
CA SER A 11 -5.31 -5.08 -38.44
C SER A 11 -6.53 -5.93 -38.12
N PHE A 12 -7.15 -6.50 -39.15
CA PHE A 12 -8.23 -7.48 -39.05
C PHE A 12 -7.68 -8.87 -39.28
N LEU A 13 -8.29 -9.87 -38.65
CA LEU A 13 -8.02 -11.26 -38.98
C LEU A 13 -8.98 -11.68 -40.10
N ASN A 14 -8.47 -11.93 -41.32
CA ASN A 14 -9.22 -12.60 -42.38
C ASN A 14 -8.57 -13.96 -42.67
N ASP A 15 -9.34 -15.05 -42.56
CA ASP A 15 -8.89 -16.44 -42.77
C ASP A 15 -7.58 -16.79 -42.04
N GLY A 16 -7.45 -16.31 -40.79
CA GLY A 16 -6.26 -16.53 -39.95
C GLY A 16 -5.04 -15.67 -40.29
N ALA A 17 -5.13 -14.76 -41.27
CA ALA A 17 -4.09 -13.81 -41.62
C ALA A 17 -4.48 -12.37 -41.25
N ASN A 18 -3.54 -11.62 -40.67
CA ASN A 18 -3.75 -10.21 -40.33
C ASN A 18 -3.69 -9.34 -41.60
N THR A 19 -4.82 -8.83 -42.06
CA THR A 19 -4.89 -7.86 -43.17
C THR A 19 -5.10 -6.44 -42.62
N LYS A 20 -4.40 -5.47 -43.20
CA LYS A 20 -4.58 -4.05 -42.83
C LYS A 20 -5.84 -3.50 -43.53
N PRO A 21 -6.58 -2.55 -42.91
CA PRO A 21 -7.69 -1.84 -43.57
C PRO A 21 -7.27 -1.22 -44.91
N SER A 22 -8.22 -1.09 -45.84
CA SER A 22 -7.99 -0.41 -47.13
C SER A 22 -7.73 1.09 -46.96
N SER A 23 -8.26 1.72 -45.90
CA SER A 23 -7.77 3.01 -45.40
C SER A 23 -7.91 3.12 -43.88
N LEU A 24 -6.92 3.70 -43.22
CA LEU A 24 -6.93 4.02 -41.79
C LEU A 24 -6.59 5.49 -41.62
N THR A 25 -7.55 6.28 -41.14
CA THR A 25 -7.35 7.69 -40.84
C THR A 25 -7.56 7.94 -39.34
N THR A 26 -6.50 8.39 -38.67
CA THR A 26 -6.58 8.81 -37.26
C THR A 26 -6.85 10.30 -37.24
N THR A 27 -8.06 10.70 -36.88
CA THR A 27 -8.53 12.09 -37.06
C THR A 27 -8.35 12.93 -35.78
N ASP A 28 -8.40 12.33 -34.59
CA ASP A 28 -8.19 13.09 -33.34
C ASP A 28 -7.57 12.20 -32.24
N THR A 29 -6.47 12.67 -31.64
CA THR A 29 -5.83 12.06 -30.47
C THR A 29 -5.75 13.09 -29.35
N ARG A 30 -6.76 13.14 -28.49
CA ARG A 30 -6.80 14.07 -27.35
C ARG A 30 -6.43 13.32 -26.08
N PHE A 31 -5.23 13.55 -25.59
CA PHE A 31 -4.77 13.07 -24.29
C PHE A 31 -5.06 14.14 -23.24
N GLY A 32 -5.93 13.82 -22.27
CA GLY A 32 -6.37 14.77 -21.25
C GLY A 32 -6.61 14.13 -19.89
N VAL A 33 -6.60 14.96 -18.84
CA VAL A 33 -6.76 14.55 -17.44
C VAL A 33 -8.14 13.96 -17.10
N ASN A 34 -9.13 14.12 -17.98
CA ASN A 34 -10.49 13.58 -17.84
C ASN A 34 -10.77 12.40 -18.78
N GLY A 35 -9.70 11.74 -19.25
CA GLY A 35 -9.79 10.63 -20.20
C GLY A 35 -9.09 10.99 -21.52
N SER A 36 -8.45 9.97 -22.09
CA SER A 36 -7.84 10.08 -23.41
C SER A 36 -8.79 9.47 -24.43
N VAL A 37 -9.16 10.25 -25.44
CA VAL A 37 -10.06 9.79 -26.51
C VAL A 37 -9.25 9.75 -27.80
N ILE A 38 -9.26 8.58 -28.43
CA ILE A 38 -8.65 8.35 -29.74
C ILE A 38 -9.81 7.98 -30.67
N THR A 39 -10.06 8.84 -31.65
CA THR A 39 -11.09 8.61 -32.67
C THR A 39 -10.38 8.22 -33.96
N SER A 40 -10.56 6.96 -34.36
CA SER A 40 -10.05 6.41 -35.61
C SER A 40 -11.21 6.04 -36.53
N THR A 41 -11.15 6.52 -37.76
CA THR A 41 -12.11 6.22 -38.82
C THR A 41 -11.45 5.24 -39.80
N TRP A 42 -12.15 4.15 -40.09
CA TRP A 42 -11.68 3.10 -40.98
C TRP A 42 -12.76 2.75 -41.98
N GLU A 43 -12.35 2.49 -43.22
CA GLU A 43 -13.20 1.92 -44.25
C GLU A 43 -12.59 0.58 -44.67
N ASN A 44 -13.44 -0.43 -44.84
CA ASN A 44 -13.04 -1.73 -45.36
C ASN A 44 -14.04 -2.16 -46.43
N ASN A 45 -13.59 -2.22 -47.68
CA ASN A 45 -14.42 -2.55 -48.84
C ASN A 45 -14.38 -4.04 -49.21
N ASP A 46 -13.57 -4.85 -48.52
CA ASP A 46 -13.30 -6.24 -48.86
C ASP A 46 -13.85 -7.21 -47.80
N ILE A 47 -15.12 -7.05 -47.41
CA ILE A 47 -15.79 -7.95 -46.46
C ILE A 47 -16.84 -8.76 -47.22
N SER A 48 -16.62 -10.07 -47.35
CA SER A 48 -17.58 -10.99 -47.94
C SER A 48 -18.55 -11.54 -46.89
N ALA A 49 -19.78 -11.88 -47.30
CA ALA A 49 -20.79 -12.40 -46.39
C ALA A 49 -20.31 -13.67 -45.66
N GLY A 50 -20.28 -13.63 -44.32
CA GLY A 50 -19.87 -14.74 -43.46
C GLY A 50 -18.48 -14.61 -42.82
N GLU A 51 -17.72 -13.56 -43.12
CA GLU A 51 -16.43 -13.29 -42.48
C GLU A 51 -16.61 -12.60 -41.11
N VAL A 52 -15.73 -12.93 -40.15
CA VAL A 52 -15.67 -12.30 -38.81
C VAL A 52 -14.57 -11.24 -38.83
N LEU A 53 -14.89 -10.04 -38.35
CA LEU A 53 -13.91 -8.96 -38.20
C LEU A 53 -13.46 -8.89 -36.74
N GLU A 54 -12.19 -9.21 -36.47
CA GLU A 54 -11.58 -9.00 -35.15
C GLU A 54 -10.96 -7.60 -35.10
N PHE A 55 -11.35 -6.80 -34.10
CA PHE A 55 -10.78 -5.48 -33.85
C PHE A 55 -9.60 -5.59 -32.89
N LYS A 56 -8.41 -5.14 -33.32
CA LYS A 56 -7.20 -5.13 -32.50
C LYS A 56 -6.53 -3.75 -32.48
N ILE A 57 -6.38 -3.21 -31.27
CA ILE A 57 -5.51 -2.06 -31.00
C ILE A 57 -4.28 -2.57 -30.23
N SER A 58 -3.09 -2.31 -30.77
CA SER A 58 -1.82 -2.63 -30.11
C SER A 58 -1.06 -1.35 -29.76
N LEU A 59 -0.73 -1.19 -28.49
CA LEU A 59 0.04 -0.08 -27.91
C LEU A 59 1.22 -0.69 -27.14
N ASN A 60 2.36 -0.92 -27.81
CA ASN A 60 3.49 -1.65 -27.23
C ASN A 60 3.05 -2.94 -26.51
N ASP A 61 3.10 -2.97 -25.17
CA ASP A 61 2.75 -4.12 -24.33
C ASP A 61 1.24 -4.28 -24.08
N PHE A 62 0.42 -3.27 -24.40
CA PHE A 62 -1.02 -3.32 -24.23
C PHE A 62 -1.72 -3.85 -25.49
N ASN A 63 -2.49 -4.93 -25.33
CA ASN A 63 -3.29 -5.52 -26.40
C ASN A 63 -4.76 -5.58 -25.95
N PHE A 64 -5.63 -4.84 -26.63
CA PHE A 64 -7.08 -4.97 -26.50
C PHE A 64 -7.62 -5.81 -27.65
N LYS A 65 -8.46 -6.81 -27.33
CA LYS A 65 -9.11 -7.72 -28.28
C LYS A 65 -10.61 -7.74 -28.01
N GLN A 66 -11.41 -7.51 -29.04
CA GLN A 66 -12.86 -7.64 -28.98
C GLN A 66 -13.36 -8.32 -30.24
N ASP A 67 -14.18 -9.36 -30.04
CA ASP A 67 -14.86 -10.07 -31.11
C ASP A 67 -16.15 -9.32 -31.47
N ILE A 68 -16.28 -8.87 -32.72
CA ILE A 68 -17.48 -8.21 -33.25
C ILE A 68 -18.20 -9.21 -34.15
N TYR A 69 -19.42 -9.61 -33.76
CA TYR A 69 -20.27 -10.52 -34.56
C TYR A 69 -21.23 -9.72 -35.44
N LEU A 70 -21.17 -9.95 -36.75
CA LEU A 70 -22.08 -9.33 -37.72
C LEU A 70 -23.27 -10.26 -38.00
N PHE A 71 -24.47 -9.84 -37.62
CA PHE A 71 -25.70 -10.52 -38.03
C PHE A 71 -26.22 -9.84 -39.30
N THR A 72 -26.11 -10.52 -40.45
CA THR A 72 -26.77 -10.09 -41.68
C THR A 72 -28.09 -10.85 -41.82
N GLU A 73 -29.21 -10.13 -41.76
CA GLU A 73 -30.45 -10.62 -42.38
C GLU A 73 -30.38 -10.28 -43.86
N LEU A 74 -30.68 -11.28 -44.70
CA LEU A 74 -30.69 -11.17 -46.14
C LEU A 74 -31.45 -9.93 -46.59
N ASN A 75 -30.73 -9.09 -47.33
CA ASN A 75 -31.18 -8.01 -48.20
C ASN A 75 -31.27 -6.64 -47.55
N THR A 76 -30.35 -5.80 -48.04
CA THR A 76 -30.38 -4.33 -48.17
C THR A 76 -29.53 -3.55 -47.16
N GLU A 77 -28.63 -2.77 -47.77
CA GLU A 77 -27.80 -1.68 -47.25
C GLU A 77 -26.47 -2.06 -46.59
N GLN A 78 -25.39 -1.65 -47.29
CA GLN A 78 -24.04 -1.58 -46.76
C GLN A 78 -24.08 -0.89 -45.40
N ILE A 79 -23.43 -1.50 -44.41
CA ILE A 79 -23.27 -0.93 -43.08
C ILE A 79 -22.24 0.20 -43.18
N ASP A 80 -22.72 1.44 -43.24
CA ASP A 80 -21.87 2.62 -43.50
C ASP A 80 -21.05 3.06 -42.26
N SER A 81 -21.44 2.66 -41.03
CA SER A 81 -20.59 2.80 -39.84
C SER A 81 -21.08 1.97 -38.64
N ILE A 82 -20.14 1.40 -37.87
CA ILE A 82 -20.38 0.87 -36.52
C ILE A 82 -19.73 1.84 -35.54
N ASN A 83 -20.53 2.62 -34.81
CA ASN A 83 -20.06 3.52 -33.76
C ASN A 83 -20.12 2.80 -32.40
N GLU A 84 -19.03 2.12 -32.02
CA GLU A 84 -18.89 1.50 -30.71
C GLU A 84 -18.15 2.45 -29.75
N THR A 85 -18.82 2.92 -28.70
CA THR A 85 -18.18 3.72 -27.63
C THR A 85 -17.70 2.77 -26.53
N ILE A 86 -16.47 2.30 -26.65
CA ILE A 86 -15.82 1.48 -25.62
C ILE A 86 -15.33 2.41 -24.50
N THR A 87 -16.07 2.47 -23.39
CA THR A 87 -15.60 3.13 -22.17
C THR A 87 -14.81 2.12 -21.34
N THR A 88 -13.48 2.14 -21.43
CA THR A 88 -12.65 1.35 -20.51
C THR A 88 -12.58 2.10 -19.17
N ASP A 89 -13.27 1.62 -18.14
CA ASP A 89 -13.12 2.12 -16.76
C ASP A 89 -11.83 1.51 -16.16
N ILE A 90 -10.67 1.90 -16.70
CA ILE A 90 -9.36 1.57 -16.08
C ILE A 90 -9.18 2.52 -14.89
N LYS A 91 -9.82 2.21 -13.77
CA LYS A 91 -9.63 2.91 -12.48
C LYS A 91 -8.64 2.23 -11.53
N ASP A 92 -8.18 1.03 -11.86
CA ASP A 92 -7.56 0.10 -10.89
C ASP A 92 -6.10 -0.26 -11.18
N ILE A 93 -5.30 0.64 -11.78
CA ILE A 93 -3.85 0.38 -11.91
C ILE A 93 -3.02 0.98 -10.76
N ASP A 94 -3.43 2.06 -10.10
CA ASP A 94 -2.58 2.69 -9.06
C ASP A 94 -3.36 3.43 -7.95
N TYR A 95 -4.55 2.95 -7.55
CA TYR A 95 -5.20 3.55 -6.38
C TYR A 95 -4.41 3.20 -5.10
N ILE A 96 -3.46 4.05 -4.74
CA ILE A 96 -2.82 4.05 -3.43
C ILE A 96 -3.79 4.80 -2.49
N PRO A 97 -4.53 4.10 -1.61
CA PRO A 97 -5.43 4.77 -0.70
C PRO A 97 -4.66 5.76 0.18
N PRO A 98 -5.28 6.90 0.55
CA PRO A 98 -4.75 7.73 1.61
C PRO A 98 -4.53 6.87 2.84
N ASN A 99 -3.47 7.13 3.60
CA ASN A 99 -3.10 6.28 4.72
C ASN A 99 -2.81 7.09 5.97
N VAL A 100 -3.07 6.48 7.13
CA VAL A 100 -2.64 6.98 8.44
C VAL A 100 -1.38 6.23 8.83
N SER A 101 -0.32 6.95 9.11
CA SER A 101 0.92 6.35 9.62
C SER A 101 0.91 6.43 11.15
N ILE A 102 1.10 5.29 11.80
CA ILE A 102 1.31 5.21 13.26
C ILE A 102 2.75 4.81 13.55
N GLN A 103 3.36 5.46 14.54
CA GLN A 103 4.68 5.08 15.02
C GLN A 103 4.55 3.84 15.91
N THR A 104 5.29 2.77 15.60
CA THR A 104 5.21 1.48 16.31
C THR A 104 6.52 1.06 16.96
N GLY A 105 7.55 1.92 16.92
CA GLY A 105 8.83 1.67 17.56
C GLY A 105 9.51 2.96 18.01
N SER A 106 10.63 2.82 18.70
CA SER A 106 11.35 3.95 19.31
C SER A 106 12.22 4.74 18.33
N ASN A 107 12.53 4.18 17.16
CA ASN A 107 13.47 4.75 16.20
C ASN A 107 12.77 5.28 14.93
N GLU A 108 13.49 6.10 14.16
CA GLU A 108 13.02 6.57 12.86
C GLU A 108 12.69 5.41 11.91
N ASN A 109 11.75 5.66 10.99
CA ASN A 109 11.25 4.70 9.99
C ASN A 109 10.52 3.46 10.55
N GLN A 110 10.24 3.41 11.86
CA GLN A 110 9.45 2.35 12.49
C GLN A 110 7.97 2.72 12.56
N SER A 111 7.33 2.80 11.39
CA SER A 111 5.93 3.17 11.26
C SER A 111 5.11 2.12 10.52
N VAL A 112 3.87 1.92 10.98
CA VAL A 112 2.87 1.13 10.27
C VAL A 112 1.92 2.07 9.53
N LYS A 113 1.81 1.87 8.21
CA LYS A 113 0.84 2.58 7.36
C LYS A 113 -0.49 1.83 7.34
N ILE A 114 -1.56 2.52 7.69
CA ILE A 114 -2.95 2.02 7.70
C ILE A 114 -3.66 2.63 6.49
N PRO A 115 -3.99 1.84 5.44
CA PRO A 115 -4.74 2.37 4.31
C PRO A 115 -6.16 2.77 4.73
N LEU A 116 -6.69 3.85 4.16
CA LEU A 116 -8.07 4.31 4.31
C LEU A 116 -8.80 4.07 3.00
N PHE A 117 -9.57 2.98 2.95
CA PHE A 117 -10.40 2.67 1.79
C PHE A 117 -11.70 3.49 1.83
N LYS A 118 -12.09 4.03 0.68
CA LYS A 118 -13.36 4.75 0.52
C LYS A 118 -14.50 3.71 0.46
N VAL A 119 -15.38 3.72 1.47
CA VAL A 119 -16.49 2.75 1.62
C VAL A 119 -17.86 3.41 1.50
N ASP A 120 -17.93 4.59 0.90
CA ASP A 120 -19.20 5.21 0.53
C ASP A 120 -19.73 4.61 -0.79
N ALA A 121 -20.93 5.04 -1.20
CA ALA A 121 -21.56 4.53 -2.42
C ALA A 121 -20.71 4.77 -3.67
N ASP A 122 -19.93 5.85 -3.71
CA ASP A 122 -19.03 6.18 -4.82
C ASP A 122 -17.80 5.27 -4.84
N GLY A 123 -17.12 5.11 -3.70
CA GLY A 123 -15.94 4.25 -3.56
C GLY A 123 -16.23 2.76 -3.73
N LEU A 124 -17.47 2.34 -3.47
CA LEU A 124 -17.94 0.97 -3.70
C LEU A 124 -18.55 0.75 -5.08
N GLY A 125 -18.74 1.79 -5.90
CA GLY A 125 -19.35 1.67 -7.24
C GLY A 125 -20.86 1.44 -7.22
N LEU A 126 -21.54 1.89 -6.17
CA LEU A 126 -22.98 1.72 -5.94
C LEU A 126 -23.82 2.95 -6.35
N THR A 127 -23.23 3.94 -7.02
CA THR A 127 -23.89 5.22 -7.36
C THR A 127 -25.05 5.11 -8.34
N ASN A 128 -25.05 4.09 -9.20
CA ASN A 128 -26.08 3.89 -10.23
C ASN A 128 -26.90 2.60 -10.06
N VAL A 129 -26.97 2.10 -8.81
CA VAL A 129 -27.74 0.90 -8.46
C VAL A 129 -29.22 1.25 -8.31
N GLY A 130 -30.08 0.51 -8.99
CA GLY A 130 -31.52 0.76 -9.00
C GLY A 130 -32.35 -0.46 -9.41
N LEU A 131 -33.64 -0.42 -9.04
CA LEU A 131 -34.64 -1.43 -9.40
C LEU A 131 -35.57 -0.96 -10.53
N LEU A 132 -35.51 0.34 -10.87
CA LEU A 132 -36.34 0.96 -11.90
C LEU A 132 -35.47 1.38 -13.09
N PRO A 133 -36.01 1.34 -14.33
CA PRO A 133 -35.32 1.84 -15.51
C PRO A 133 -34.83 3.28 -15.31
N PRO A 134 -33.62 3.64 -15.77
CA PRO A 134 -32.77 2.91 -16.71
C PRO A 134 -31.86 1.82 -16.10
N ALA A 135 -31.91 1.56 -14.79
CA ALA A 135 -31.10 0.52 -14.16
C ALA A 135 -31.65 -0.90 -14.44
N ILE A 136 -30.75 -1.84 -14.79
CA ILE A 136 -31.09 -3.26 -14.98
C ILE A 136 -30.88 -3.98 -13.63
N PRO A 137 -31.89 -4.65 -13.06
CA PRO A 137 -31.76 -5.34 -11.77
C PRO A 137 -30.57 -6.30 -11.67
N GLU A 138 -30.19 -6.98 -12.77
CA GLU A 138 -29.02 -7.85 -12.84
C GLU A 138 -27.69 -7.08 -12.67
N GLN A 139 -27.57 -5.89 -13.26
CA GLN A 139 -26.40 -5.02 -13.08
C GLN A 139 -26.30 -4.51 -11.64
N SER A 140 -27.44 -4.24 -11.00
CA SER A 140 -27.52 -3.84 -9.60
C SER A 140 -27.04 -4.95 -8.66
N ILE A 141 -27.39 -6.21 -8.92
CA ILE A 141 -26.89 -7.36 -8.15
C ILE A 141 -25.38 -7.52 -8.36
N ALA A 142 -24.91 -7.47 -9.61
CA ALA A 142 -23.48 -7.56 -9.91
C ALA A 142 -22.66 -6.44 -9.25
N ALA A 143 -23.18 -5.21 -9.22
CA ALA A 143 -22.55 -4.09 -8.51
C ALA A 143 -22.49 -4.33 -7.00
N ALA A 144 -23.56 -4.87 -6.40
CA ALA A 144 -23.60 -5.21 -4.99
C ALA A 144 -22.60 -6.33 -4.62
N ASP A 145 -22.51 -7.38 -5.43
CA ASP A 145 -21.55 -8.47 -5.23
C ASP A 145 -20.10 -7.97 -5.31
N ASN A 146 -19.80 -7.12 -6.28
CA ASN A 146 -18.50 -6.47 -6.39
C ASN A 146 -18.19 -5.58 -5.18
N ALA A 147 -19.16 -4.79 -4.70
CA ALA A 147 -19.00 -4.00 -3.49
C ALA A 147 -18.76 -4.87 -2.25
N MET A 148 -19.48 -5.99 -2.11
CA MET A 148 -19.28 -6.95 -1.01
C MET A 148 -17.88 -7.57 -1.05
N ASN A 149 -17.40 -7.95 -2.24
CA ASN A 149 -16.04 -8.48 -2.42
C ASN A 149 -14.98 -7.45 -2.02
N LYS A 150 -15.15 -6.18 -2.42
CA LYS A 150 -14.26 -5.07 -2.01
C LYS A 150 -14.22 -4.91 -0.49
N VAL A 151 -15.38 -4.82 0.15
CA VAL A 151 -15.48 -4.67 1.61
C VAL A 151 -14.83 -5.86 2.34
N THR A 152 -15.05 -7.08 1.86
CA THR A 152 -14.49 -8.29 2.44
C THR A 152 -12.96 -8.29 2.33
N ASN A 153 -12.42 -7.89 1.17
CA ASN A 153 -10.99 -7.73 0.98
C ASN A 153 -10.41 -6.68 1.95
N TYR A 154 -11.03 -5.49 2.04
CA TYR A 154 -10.60 -4.45 2.97
C TYR A 154 -10.62 -4.93 4.43
N ARG A 155 -11.65 -5.69 4.85
CA ARG A 155 -11.71 -6.31 6.19
C ARG A 155 -10.58 -7.33 6.40
N GLY A 156 -10.25 -8.11 5.38
CA GLY A 156 -9.10 -9.02 5.41
C GLY A 156 -7.78 -8.29 5.65
N ILE A 157 -7.56 -7.18 4.94
CA ILE A 157 -6.37 -6.33 5.11
C ILE A 157 -6.31 -5.76 6.54
N TYR A 158 -7.41 -5.23 7.07
CA TYR A 158 -7.45 -4.70 8.43
C TYR A 158 -7.24 -5.79 9.48
N GLY A 159 -7.77 -7.00 9.28
CA GLY A 159 -7.52 -8.14 10.16
C GLY A 159 -6.05 -8.57 10.17
N ALA A 160 -5.42 -8.65 9.00
CA ALA A 160 -3.98 -8.93 8.90
C ALA A 160 -3.15 -7.85 9.59
N LEU A 161 -3.54 -6.58 9.44
CA LEU A 161 -2.88 -5.46 10.09
C LEU A 161 -3.02 -5.52 11.62
N GLN A 162 -4.21 -5.86 12.12
CA GLN A 162 -4.46 -6.07 13.55
C GLN A 162 -3.58 -7.19 14.12
N ASN A 163 -3.48 -8.34 13.43
CA ASN A 163 -2.59 -9.42 13.84
C ASN A 163 -1.13 -8.96 13.92
N ARG A 164 -0.68 -8.20 12.93
CA ARG A 164 0.68 -7.63 12.95
C ARG A 164 0.87 -6.66 14.12
N MET A 165 -0.12 -5.81 14.41
CA MET A 165 -0.06 -4.88 15.54
C MET A 165 -0.01 -5.63 16.88
N GLU A 166 -0.79 -6.69 17.06
CA GLU A 166 -0.79 -7.52 18.27
C GLU A 166 0.58 -8.17 18.51
N HIS A 167 1.18 -8.74 17.45
CA HIS A 167 2.53 -9.28 17.52
C HIS A 167 3.58 -8.21 17.80
N THR A 168 3.44 -7.04 17.18
CA THR A 168 4.35 -5.91 17.41
C THR A 168 4.25 -5.42 18.86
N LEU A 169 3.03 -5.30 19.39
CA LEU A 169 2.77 -4.92 20.78
C LEU A 169 3.44 -5.88 21.75
N THR A 170 3.23 -7.18 21.57
CA THR A 170 3.84 -8.23 22.40
C THR A 170 5.38 -8.15 22.34
N ASN A 171 5.95 -7.98 21.15
CA ASN A 171 7.40 -7.88 20.98
C ASN A 171 8.00 -6.63 21.61
N VAL A 172 7.33 -5.47 21.47
CA VAL A 172 7.74 -4.21 22.09
C VAL A 172 7.63 -4.30 23.61
N GLY A 173 6.57 -4.92 24.14
CA GLY A 173 6.40 -5.19 25.56
C GLY A 173 7.54 -6.02 26.14
N ASN A 174 7.87 -7.15 25.50
CA ASN A 174 8.98 -8.01 25.91
C ASN A 174 10.33 -7.27 25.85
N SER A 175 10.55 -6.47 24.79
CA SER A 175 11.76 -5.67 24.64
C SER A 175 11.86 -4.61 25.73
N PHE A 176 10.75 -3.95 26.07
CA PHE A 176 10.67 -2.96 27.13
C PHE A 176 10.98 -3.59 28.50
N GLU A 177 10.44 -4.76 28.80
CA GLU A 177 10.73 -5.49 30.05
C GLU A 177 12.22 -5.87 30.13
N ASN A 178 12.78 -6.41 29.06
CA ASN A 178 14.19 -6.79 28.99
C ASN A 178 15.13 -5.59 29.15
N LEU A 179 14.80 -4.45 28.53
CA LEU A 179 15.57 -3.22 28.65
C LEU A 179 15.45 -2.63 30.04
N THR A 180 14.25 -2.57 30.62
CA THR A 180 14.01 -2.08 31.98
C THR A 180 14.77 -2.93 33.00
N SER A 181 14.73 -4.26 32.85
CA SER A 181 15.48 -5.20 33.70
C SER A 181 16.99 -5.01 33.56
N SER A 182 17.48 -4.71 32.35
CA SER A 182 18.90 -4.44 32.10
C SER A 182 19.31 -3.07 32.65
N GLU A 183 18.46 -2.05 32.53
CA GLU A 183 18.68 -0.74 33.14
C GLU A 183 18.73 -0.87 34.66
N SER A 184 17.78 -1.59 35.27
CA SER A 184 17.78 -1.87 36.71
C SER A 184 19.09 -2.52 37.15
N ARG A 185 19.58 -3.55 36.44
CA ARG A 185 20.89 -4.17 36.75
C ARG A 185 22.09 -3.22 36.66
N ILE A 186 22.04 -2.23 35.76
CA ILE A 186 23.16 -1.31 35.53
C ILE A 186 23.10 -0.12 36.49
N ARG A 187 21.90 0.40 36.73
CA ARG A 187 21.66 1.67 37.42
C ARG A 187 21.29 1.47 38.88
N ASP A 188 20.55 0.42 39.20
CA ASP A 188 20.13 0.18 40.57
C ASP A 188 21.30 -0.42 41.36
N ALA A 189 21.61 0.21 42.48
CA ALA A 189 22.62 -0.30 43.39
C ALA A 189 22.06 -1.45 44.23
N ASP A 190 22.85 -2.51 44.40
CA ASP A 190 22.54 -3.53 45.40
C ASP A 190 22.68 -2.89 46.80
N MET A 191 21.52 -2.67 47.44
CA MET A 191 21.45 -2.04 48.76
C MET A 191 22.22 -2.82 49.82
N ALA A 192 22.31 -4.16 49.71
CA ALA A 192 23.05 -4.95 50.68
C ALA A 192 24.55 -4.64 50.61
N ILE A 193 25.10 -4.56 49.39
CA ILE A 193 26.51 -4.23 49.17
C ILE A 193 26.81 -2.79 49.58
N GLU A 194 25.96 -1.83 49.21
CA GLU A 194 26.20 -0.44 49.60
C GLU A 194 26.02 -0.21 51.11
N MET A 195 25.12 -0.92 51.78
CA MET A 195 24.99 -0.85 53.23
C MET A 195 26.20 -1.47 53.95
N MET A 196 26.77 -2.56 53.43
CA MET A 196 28.03 -3.11 53.95
C MET A 196 29.19 -2.13 53.76
N LYS A 197 29.35 -1.54 52.57
CA LYS A 197 30.38 -0.52 52.32
C LYS A 197 30.18 0.71 53.19
N PHE A 198 28.95 1.17 53.36
CA PHE A 198 28.61 2.29 54.24
C PHE A 198 28.99 1.98 55.69
N THR A 199 28.62 0.80 56.19
CA THR A 199 28.96 0.35 57.55
C THR A 199 30.47 0.21 57.72
N GLN A 200 31.17 -0.38 56.74
CA GLN A 200 32.63 -0.48 56.73
C GLN A 200 33.28 0.90 56.80
N LYS A 201 32.81 1.87 56.00
CA LYS A 201 33.32 3.25 56.03
C LYS A 201 33.08 3.93 57.38
N ASN A 202 31.92 3.71 58.00
CA ASN A 202 31.64 4.23 59.35
C ASN A 202 32.58 3.64 60.40
N ILE A 203 32.80 2.31 60.37
CA ILE A 203 33.76 1.65 61.26
C ILE A 203 35.18 2.17 61.02
N LEU A 204 35.58 2.33 59.75
CA LEU A 204 36.90 2.87 59.40
C LEU A 204 37.08 4.31 59.89
N SER A 205 36.03 5.14 59.80
CA SER A 205 36.03 6.51 60.32
C SER A 205 36.16 6.55 61.85
N GLN A 206 35.43 5.69 62.56
CA GLN A 206 35.55 5.56 64.02
C GLN A 206 36.94 5.04 64.44
N ALA A 207 37.47 4.04 63.72
CA ALA A 207 38.81 3.52 63.93
C ALA A 207 39.89 4.58 63.64
N ALA A 208 39.75 5.37 62.58
CA ALA A 208 40.67 6.46 62.26
C ALA A 208 40.67 7.55 63.35
N GLN A 209 39.51 7.87 63.92
CA GLN A 209 39.41 8.80 65.06
C GLN A 209 40.08 8.23 66.32
N ALA A 210 39.85 6.96 66.64
CA ALA A 210 40.51 6.29 67.77
C ALA A 210 42.04 6.18 67.58
N MET A 211 42.49 5.86 66.37
CA MET A 211 43.91 5.82 66.00
C MET A 211 44.56 7.20 66.06
N LEU A 212 43.88 8.25 65.61
CA LEU A 212 44.35 9.64 65.76
C LEU A 212 44.46 10.03 67.24
N ALA A 213 43.48 9.66 68.07
CA ALA A 213 43.53 9.91 69.51
C ALA A 213 44.72 9.18 70.15
N GLN A 214 44.94 7.91 69.81
CA GLN A 214 46.08 7.12 70.31
C GLN A 214 47.43 7.69 69.83
N ALA A 215 47.54 8.06 68.56
CA ALA A 215 48.75 8.65 67.98
C ALA A 215 49.10 10.01 68.60
N ASN A 216 48.10 10.77 69.06
CA ASN A 216 48.31 12.03 69.78
C ASN A 216 48.70 11.81 71.26
N ALA A 217 48.30 10.69 71.86
CA ALA A 217 48.63 10.33 73.25
C ALA A 217 50.03 9.71 73.39
N GLN A 218 50.46 8.91 72.40
CA GLN A 218 51.74 8.19 72.41
C GLN A 218 52.99 9.08 72.62
N PRO A 219 53.10 10.29 72.04
CA PRO A 219 54.21 11.20 72.30
C PRO A 219 54.27 11.71 73.76
N GLN A 220 53.12 11.79 74.44
CA GLN A 220 53.04 12.28 75.82
C GLN A 220 53.57 11.25 76.83
N GLU A 221 53.39 9.95 76.56
CA GLU A 221 53.98 8.87 77.37
C GLU A 221 55.51 8.86 77.26
N ILE A 222 56.06 9.11 76.07
CA ILE A 222 57.50 9.21 75.87
C ILE A 222 58.07 10.42 76.64
N LEU A 223 57.30 11.51 76.75
CA LEU A 223 57.70 12.68 77.55
C LEU A 223 57.74 12.39 79.05
N GLN A 224 57.05 11.35 79.55
CA GLN A 224 57.16 10.90 80.94
C GLN A 224 58.42 10.04 81.15
N LEU A 225 58.91 9.36 80.12
CA LEU A 225 60.16 8.58 80.15
C LEU A 225 61.43 9.45 80.04
N LEU A 226 61.28 10.72 79.65
CA LEU A 226 62.36 11.71 79.55
C LEU A 226 62.47 12.63 80.78
N LYS A 227 61.76 12.32 81.87
CA LYS A 227 61.86 12.99 83.17
C LYS A 227 62.51 12.07 84.19
#